data_AF-A0A926CKB5-F1
#
_entry.id   AF-A0A926CKB5-F1
#
_cell.length_a   1.000
_cell.length_b   1.000
_cell.length_c   1.000
_cell.angle_alpha   90.00
_cell.angle_beta   90.00
_cell.angle_gamma   90.00
#
_symmetry.space_group_name_H-M   'P 1'
#
loop_
_entity.id
_entity.type
_entity.pdbx_description
1 polymer ?
#
loop_
_entity_poly.entity_id
_entity_poly.type
_entity_poly.pdbx_seq_one_letter_code
_entity_poly.pdbx_strand_id
1 'polypeptide(L)'
;FAEQILGFQANDPQRRAGALVLEVKGDFCHKIRGLLEKYDRGDDYLEVRLDSELRYNPLHNDLDAYALAYGIASLLNNLFGKGKEPFWQQAYTNLVKFIILLHKTLYDYVTLFDVYECAINPSVLREKIHRGEQMFSSHHVLVDIETVLAHKELDQFQWEQDEAAHCMKAQQTDQIEAFLKEHGIQYEVLTHSGSQTEAGDARKRAQFAAVKRWFDNDWMRIEPKLRTSIVEGISVFLSLFDDDPSVKQTFCPPKEAYDAEKNKNGKYGRPLPQFAPRWPPKTGHRWPAENRPMR
;
A
#
# COMPACT_ATOMS: atom_id res chain seq x y z
N PHE A 1 -33.39 11.09 18.27
CA PHE A 1 -32.86 9.88 17.60
C PHE A 1 -31.38 9.65 17.90
N ALA A 2 -30.46 10.56 17.53
CA ALA A 2 -29.02 10.37 17.79
C ALA A 2 -28.68 10.12 19.27
N GLU A 3 -29.26 10.91 20.19
CA GLU A 3 -29.09 10.72 21.64
C GLU A 3 -29.58 9.34 22.11
N GLN A 4 -30.72 8.86 21.60
CA GLN A 4 -31.25 7.54 21.97
C GLN A 4 -30.31 6.41 21.53
N ILE A 5 -29.70 6.53 20.35
CA ILE A 5 -28.74 5.54 19.84
C ILE A 5 -27.44 5.59 20.63
N LEU A 6 -26.84 6.78 20.75
CA LEU A 6 -25.51 6.93 21.37
C LEU A 6 -25.54 6.77 22.90
N GLY A 7 -26.69 7.05 23.52
CA GLY A 7 -26.94 6.82 24.94
C GLY A 7 -27.34 5.38 25.28
N PHE A 8 -27.73 4.56 24.29
CA PHE A 8 -28.08 3.17 24.54
C PHE A 8 -26.86 2.39 25.04
N GLN A 9 -26.96 1.89 26.28
CA GLN A 9 -25.91 1.11 26.95
C GLN A 9 -24.52 1.75 26.83
N ALA A 10 -24.43 3.08 26.93
CA ALA A 10 -23.22 3.85 26.68
C ALA A 10 -21.99 3.37 27.50
N ASN A 11 -22.21 2.90 28.73
CA ASN A 11 -21.17 2.44 29.63
C ASN A 11 -20.81 0.95 29.46
N ASP A 12 -21.47 0.23 28.55
CA ASP A 12 -21.17 -1.17 28.23
C ASP A 12 -20.30 -1.24 26.96
N PRO A 13 -18.98 -1.50 27.05
CA PRO A 13 -18.10 -1.53 25.89
C PRO A 13 -18.48 -2.57 24.84
N GLN A 14 -19.24 -3.62 25.20
CA GLN A 14 -19.68 -4.66 24.28
C GLN A 14 -20.98 -4.31 23.57
N ARG A 15 -21.76 -3.37 24.09
CA ARG A 15 -23.11 -3.09 23.58
C ARG A 15 -23.37 -1.63 23.21
N ARG A 16 -22.51 -0.71 23.65
CA ARG A 16 -22.59 0.71 23.29
C ARG A 16 -22.54 0.86 21.76
N ALA A 17 -23.41 1.71 21.23
CA ALA A 17 -23.45 1.95 19.79
C ALA A 17 -22.26 2.80 19.32
N GLY A 18 -21.76 2.47 18.13
CA GLY A 18 -20.91 3.36 17.33
C GLY A 18 -21.69 3.93 16.15
N ALA A 19 -21.25 5.09 15.63
CA ALA A 19 -21.87 5.70 14.46
C ALA A 19 -20.81 6.35 13.56
N LEU A 20 -21.00 6.22 12.25
CA LEU A 20 -20.32 7.05 11.25
C LEU A 20 -21.27 8.19 10.88
N VAL A 21 -20.83 9.43 11.11
CA VAL A 21 -21.61 10.63 10.79
C VAL A 21 -20.97 11.31 9.60
N LEU A 22 -21.73 11.43 8.50
CA LEU A 22 -21.32 12.16 7.31
C LEU A 22 -22.08 13.48 7.30
N GLU A 23 -21.37 14.59 7.44
CA GLU A 23 -21.98 15.91 7.59
C GLU A 23 -21.12 17.00 6.92
N VAL A 24 -21.76 18.06 6.44
CA VAL A 24 -21.14 19.05 5.54
C VAL A 24 -20.88 20.40 6.23
N LYS A 25 -21.74 20.84 7.16
CA LYS A 25 -21.68 22.18 7.77
C LYS A 25 -20.91 22.23 9.10
N GLY A 26 -20.77 21.11 9.81
CA GLY A 26 -20.10 20.98 11.11
C GLY A 26 -21.03 21.06 12.33
N ASP A 27 -22.21 21.68 12.20
CA ASP A 27 -23.11 21.94 13.34
C ASP A 27 -23.58 20.65 14.04
N PHE A 28 -23.74 19.58 13.27
CA PHE A 28 -24.20 18.31 13.83
C PHE A 28 -23.06 17.57 14.54
N CYS A 29 -21.82 17.66 14.02
CA CYS A 29 -20.63 17.15 14.69
C CYS A 29 -20.50 17.72 16.12
N HIS A 30 -20.71 19.03 16.29
CA HIS A 30 -20.70 19.68 17.62
C HIS A 30 -21.78 19.11 18.57
N LYS A 31 -22.99 18.85 18.05
CA LYS A 31 -24.06 18.21 18.84
C LYS A 31 -23.71 16.78 19.24
N ILE A 32 -23.10 16.01 18.34
CA ILE A 32 -22.68 14.63 18.62
C ILE A 32 -21.59 14.60 19.70
N ARG A 33 -20.60 15.51 19.63
CA ARG A 33 -19.57 15.63 20.66
C ARG A 33 -20.19 15.90 22.04
N GLY A 34 -21.08 16.89 22.15
CA GLY A 34 -21.75 17.20 23.42
C GLY A 34 -22.63 16.05 23.94
N LEU A 35 -23.26 15.28 23.04
CA LEU A 35 -23.99 14.07 23.43
C LEU A 35 -23.07 12.99 23.97
N LEU A 36 -21.92 12.75 23.35
CA LEU A 36 -20.96 11.75 23.83
C LEU A 36 -20.35 12.17 25.18
N GLU A 37 -20.04 13.44 25.38
CA GLU A 37 -19.59 13.99 26.66
C GLU A 37 -20.62 13.76 27.78
N LYS A 38 -21.92 13.94 27.50
CA LYS A 38 -23.02 13.67 28.46
C LYS A 38 -23.04 12.21 28.95
N TYR A 39 -22.54 11.27 28.16
CA TYR A 39 -22.49 9.84 28.49
C TYR A 39 -21.09 9.34 28.83
N ASP A 40 -20.14 10.24 29.16
CA ASP A 40 -18.74 9.88 29.47
C ASP A 40 -18.02 9.11 28.34
N ARG A 41 -18.38 9.45 27.10
CA ARG A 41 -17.83 8.86 25.85
C ARG A 41 -17.13 9.89 24.99
N GLY A 42 -16.73 11.04 25.54
CA GLY A 42 -16.05 12.10 24.79
C GLY A 42 -14.81 11.60 24.04
N ASP A 43 -14.05 10.70 24.66
CA ASP A 43 -12.85 10.07 24.08
C ASP A 43 -13.13 9.13 22.89
N ASP A 44 -14.38 8.69 22.71
CA ASP A 44 -14.78 7.88 21.54
C ASP A 44 -14.97 8.76 20.28
N TYR A 45 -15.03 10.09 20.41
CA TYR A 45 -15.29 10.99 19.29
C TYR A 45 -14.04 11.22 18.44
N LEU A 46 -14.11 10.83 17.17
CA LEU A 46 -13.10 11.10 16.15
C LEU A 46 -13.73 11.85 14.98
N GLU A 47 -13.05 12.89 14.50
CA GLU A 47 -13.55 13.76 13.44
C GLU A 47 -12.46 14.00 12.40
N VAL A 48 -12.63 13.43 11.21
CA VAL A 48 -11.74 13.69 10.07
C VAL A 48 -12.29 14.91 9.34
N ARG A 49 -11.59 16.03 9.49
CA ARG A 49 -11.83 17.28 8.75
C ARG A 49 -10.56 17.76 8.07
N LEU A 50 -10.74 18.56 7.02
CA LEU A 50 -9.63 19.12 6.23
C LEU A 50 -8.68 20.01 7.05
N ASP A 51 -9.16 20.61 8.14
CA ASP A 51 -8.42 21.45 9.08
C ASP A 51 -8.07 20.74 10.39
N SER A 52 -8.44 19.46 10.54
CA SER A 52 -8.13 18.69 11.75
C SER A 52 -6.68 18.20 11.76
N GLU A 53 -6.19 17.77 12.93
CA GLU A 53 -4.92 17.07 13.04
C GLU A 53 -4.99 15.61 12.55
N LEU A 54 -6.21 15.06 12.38
CA LEU A 54 -6.37 13.66 11.99
C LEU A 54 -5.98 13.44 10.52
N ARG A 55 -5.35 12.29 10.26
CA ARG A 55 -4.83 11.89 8.95
C ARG A 55 -5.34 10.51 8.59
N TYR A 56 -5.87 10.35 7.39
CA TYR A 56 -6.51 9.11 6.99
C TYR A 56 -6.27 8.81 5.51
N ASN A 57 -5.35 7.90 5.22
CA ASN A 57 -5.18 7.33 3.90
C ASN A 57 -6.18 6.18 3.67
N PRO A 58 -7.18 6.33 2.78
CA PRO A 58 -8.17 5.28 2.54
C PRO A 58 -7.60 4.01 1.91
N LEU A 59 -6.39 4.06 1.34
CA LEU A 59 -5.71 2.93 0.74
C LEU A 59 -4.75 2.20 1.70
N HIS A 60 -4.53 2.76 2.89
CA HIS A 60 -3.68 2.15 3.93
C HIS A 60 -4.48 1.19 4.82
N ASN A 61 -4.74 0.00 4.27
CA ASN A 61 -5.40 -1.11 4.96
C ASN A 61 -5.00 -2.47 4.34
N ASP A 62 -5.53 -3.56 4.91
CA ASP A 62 -5.18 -4.94 4.57
C ASP A 62 -5.84 -5.47 3.29
N LEU A 63 -6.65 -4.66 2.60
CA LEU A 63 -7.29 -5.07 1.35
C LEU A 63 -6.25 -5.21 0.23
N ASP A 64 -6.50 -6.17 -0.68
CA ASP A 64 -5.67 -6.32 -1.87
C ASP A 64 -5.87 -5.17 -2.87
N ALA A 65 -4.97 -5.09 -3.86
CA ALA A 65 -4.99 -4.01 -4.85
C ALA A 65 -6.27 -3.96 -5.68
N TYR A 66 -6.93 -5.11 -5.91
CA TYR A 66 -8.17 -5.17 -6.68
C TYR A 66 -9.34 -4.64 -5.85
N ALA A 67 -9.48 -5.06 -4.59
CA ALA A 67 -10.51 -4.58 -3.69
C ALA A 67 -10.43 -3.07 -3.47
N LEU A 68 -9.21 -2.52 -3.32
CA LEU A 68 -8.99 -1.08 -3.25
C LEU A 68 -9.38 -0.35 -4.53
N ALA A 69 -8.95 -0.85 -5.69
CA ALA A 69 -9.30 -0.26 -6.98
C ALA A 69 -10.81 -0.31 -7.25
N TYR A 70 -11.47 -1.42 -6.88
CA TYR A 70 -12.91 -1.57 -6.98
C TYR A 70 -13.65 -0.59 -6.06
N GLY A 71 -13.12 -0.32 -4.86
CA GLY A 71 -13.64 0.71 -3.96
C GLY A 71 -13.63 2.10 -4.59
N ILE A 72 -12.52 2.50 -5.21
CA ILE A 72 -12.40 3.78 -5.94
C ILE A 72 -13.37 3.82 -7.12
N ALA A 73 -13.42 2.74 -7.91
CA ALA A 73 -14.35 2.58 -9.03
C ALA A 73 -15.82 2.68 -8.63
N SER A 74 -16.20 2.05 -7.51
CA SER A 74 -17.57 2.14 -7.00
C SER A 74 -17.90 3.55 -6.52
N LEU A 75 -16.95 4.23 -5.89
CA LEU A 75 -17.13 5.60 -5.43
C LEU A 75 -17.33 6.55 -6.62
N LEU A 76 -16.53 6.42 -7.68
CA LEU A 76 -16.73 7.15 -8.94
C LEU A 76 -18.15 6.98 -9.49
N ASN A 77 -18.63 5.73 -9.57
CA ASN A 77 -19.98 5.44 -10.08
C ASN A 77 -21.08 6.05 -9.20
N ASN A 78 -20.85 6.16 -7.89
CA ASN A 78 -21.81 6.79 -6.98
C ASN A 78 -21.83 8.32 -7.13
N LEU A 79 -20.69 8.94 -7.48
CA LEU A 79 -20.59 10.39 -7.67
C LEU A 79 -21.11 10.86 -9.03
N PHE A 80 -20.75 10.14 -10.10
CA PHE A 80 -21.01 10.58 -11.48
C PHE A 80 -22.08 9.76 -12.20
N GLY A 81 -22.65 8.76 -11.52
CA GLY A 81 -23.56 7.78 -12.10
C GLY A 81 -22.81 6.64 -12.81
N LYS A 82 -23.51 5.52 -13.00
CA LYS A 82 -22.96 4.39 -13.76
C LYS A 82 -22.96 4.75 -15.24
N GLY A 83 -21.79 4.65 -15.89
CA GLY A 83 -21.70 4.67 -17.33
C GLY A 83 -22.56 3.56 -17.95
N LYS A 84 -23.13 3.81 -19.13
CA LYS A 84 -23.94 2.81 -19.84
C LYS A 84 -23.11 1.61 -20.32
N GLU A 85 -21.79 1.77 -20.42
CA GLU A 85 -20.87 0.77 -20.94
C GLU A 85 -20.00 0.16 -19.82
N PRO A 86 -20.14 -1.15 -19.54
CA PRO A 86 -19.35 -1.85 -18.52
C PRO A 86 -17.83 -1.79 -18.73
N PHE A 87 -17.40 -1.62 -19.99
CA PHE A 87 -16.00 -1.55 -20.37
C PHE A 87 -15.23 -0.48 -19.60
N TRP A 88 -15.77 0.73 -19.48
CA TRP A 88 -15.07 1.83 -18.80
C TRP A 88 -14.78 1.50 -17.36
N GLN A 89 -15.75 0.91 -16.65
CA GLN A 89 -15.56 0.48 -15.28
C GLN A 89 -14.44 -0.51 -15.10
N GLN A 90 -14.38 -1.49 -15.99
CA GLN A 90 -13.31 -2.46 -15.98
C GLN A 90 -11.95 -1.81 -16.30
N ALA A 91 -11.90 -0.90 -17.27
CA ALA A 91 -10.69 -0.24 -17.73
C ALA A 91 -10.03 0.63 -16.63
N TYR A 92 -10.79 1.55 -16.00
CA TYR A 92 -10.22 2.37 -14.92
C TYR A 92 -9.92 1.54 -13.66
N THR A 93 -10.72 0.51 -13.35
CA THR A 93 -10.41 -0.40 -12.23
C THR A 93 -9.10 -1.12 -12.48
N ASN A 94 -8.85 -1.59 -13.71
CA ASN A 94 -7.62 -2.30 -14.05
C ASN A 94 -6.39 -1.37 -13.96
N LEU A 95 -6.49 -0.14 -14.49
CA LEU A 95 -5.45 0.88 -14.37
C LEU A 95 -5.08 1.15 -12.90
N VAL A 96 -6.08 1.47 -12.08
CA VAL A 96 -5.89 1.79 -10.66
C VAL A 96 -5.33 0.59 -9.90
N LYS A 97 -5.83 -0.62 -10.16
CA LYS A 97 -5.34 -1.86 -9.54
C LYS A 97 -3.84 -2.03 -9.73
N PHE A 98 -3.33 -1.88 -10.95
CA PHE A 98 -1.91 -2.11 -11.22
C PHE A 98 -1.03 -0.98 -10.69
N ILE A 99 -1.50 0.27 -10.66
CA ILE A 99 -0.79 1.37 -10.00
C ILE A 99 -0.70 1.14 -8.49
N ILE A 100 -1.79 0.71 -7.84
CA ILE A 100 -1.80 0.34 -6.42
C ILE A 100 -0.87 -0.84 -6.16
N LEU A 101 -0.92 -1.87 -7.00
CA LEU A 101 -0.06 -3.05 -6.86
C LEU A 101 1.42 -2.67 -6.98
N LEU A 102 1.78 -1.81 -7.93
CA LEU A 102 3.15 -1.29 -8.07
C LEU A 102 3.62 -0.60 -6.78
N HIS A 103 2.84 0.34 -6.27
CA HIS A 103 3.21 1.09 -5.06
C HIS A 103 3.27 0.21 -3.81
N LYS A 104 2.29 -0.69 -3.61
CA LYS A 104 2.35 -1.67 -2.50
C LYS A 104 3.58 -2.57 -2.62
N THR A 105 3.98 -2.95 -3.83
CA THR A 105 5.14 -3.82 -4.05
C THR A 105 6.46 -3.10 -3.78
N LEU A 106 6.59 -1.83 -4.19
CA LEU A 106 7.84 -1.06 -4.06
C LEU A 106 8.02 -0.36 -2.72
N TYR A 107 6.91 0.06 -2.09
CA TYR A 107 6.95 1.00 -0.96
C TYR A 107 6.15 0.50 0.26
N ASP A 108 5.41 -0.61 0.13
CA ASP A 108 4.41 -1.06 1.11
C ASP A 108 3.41 0.04 1.49
N TYR A 109 3.18 0.98 0.57
CA TYR A 109 2.36 2.16 0.82
C TYR A 109 1.93 2.80 -0.50
N VAL A 110 0.73 3.39 -0.52
CA VAL A 110 0.17 4.09 -1.67
C VAL A 110 -0.89 5.07 -1.18
N THR A 111 -0.99 6.24 -1.77
CA THR A 111 -2.02 7.25 -1.53
C THR A 111 -2.89 7.48 -2.77
N LEU A 112 -4.01 8.18 -2.62
CA LEU A 112 -4.82 8.57 -3.78
C LEU A 112 -4.07 9.53 -4.72
N PHE A 113 -3.18 10.36 -4.17
CA PHE A 113 -2.26 11.19 -4.97
C PHE A 113 -1.27 10.34 -5.78
N ASP A 114 -0.67 9.29 -5.20
CA ASP A 114 0.22 8.39 -5.94
C ASP A 114 -0.50 7.71 -7.12
N VAL A 115 -1.78 7.37 -6.93
CA VAL A 115 -2.61 6.81 -7.99
C VAL A 115 -2.87 7.86 -9.07
N TYR A 116 -3.22 9.09 -8.67
CA TYR A 116 -3.43 10.22 -9.57
C TYR A 116 -2.20 10.49 -10.43
N GLU A 117 -1.05 10.74 -9.79
CA GLU A 117 0.20 11.11 -10.44
C GLU A 117 0.63 10.09 -11.49
N CYS A 118 0.59 8.79 -11.14
CA CYS A 118 0.91 7.72 -12.08
C CYS A 118 -0.12 7.56 -13.21
N ALA A 119 -1.40 7.86 -12.96
CA ALA A 119 -2.44 7.74 -13.97
C ALA A 119 -2.28 8.84 -15.04
N ILE A 120 -1.99 10.08 -14.64
CA ILE A 120 -1.89 11.22 -15.55
C ILE A 120 -0.50 11.39 -16.17
N ASN A 121 0.54 10.81 -15.57
CA ASN A 121 1.92 10.96 -16.03
C ASN A 121 2.55 9.60 -16.36
N PRO A 122 2.49 9.17 -17.65
CA PRO A 122 3.09 7.91 -18.09
C PRO A 122 4.60 7.80 -17.83
N SER A 123 5.31 8.92 -17.80
CA SER A 123 6.75 8.95 -17.51
C SER A 123 7.04 8.60 -16.06
N VAL A 124 6.27 9.15 -15.11
CA VAL A 124 6.37 8.80 -13.69
C VAL A 124 6.06 7.33 -13.46
N LEU A 125 5.00 6.80 -14.09
CA LEU A 125 4.69 5.37 -14.01
C LEU A 125 5.85 4.50 -14.53
N ARG A 126 6.44 4.88 -15.68
CA ARG A 126 7.60 4.19 -16.27
C ARG A 126 8.83 4.25 -15.36
N GLU A 127 9.11 5.39 -14.76
CA GLU A 127 10.23 5.57 -13.84
C GLU A 127 10.08 4.68 -12.59
N LYS A 128 8.88 4.61 -12.00
CA LYS A 128 8.61 3.71 -10.86
C LYS A 128 8.77 2.24 -11.26
N ILE A 129 8.34 1.86 -12.47
CA ILE A 129 8.58 0.51 -12.99
C ILE A 129 10.08 0.25 -13.13
N HIS A 130 10.85 1.17 -13.72
CA HIS A 130 12.30 1.03 -13.86
C HIS A 130 13.00 0.88 -12.51
N ARG A 131 12.60 1.67 -11.50
CA ARG A 131 13.07 1.50 -10.13
C ARG A 131 12.77 0.12 -9.56
N GLY A 132 11.59 -0.42 -9.86
CA GLY A 132 11.24 -1.79 -9.49
C GLY A 132 12.13 -2.83 -10.17
N GLU A 133 12.51 -2.62 -11.44
CA GLU A 133 13.45 -3.50 -12.13
C GLU A 133 14.81 -3.53 -11.43
N GLN A 134 15.30 -2.37 -10.97
CA GLN A 134 16.54 -2.28 -10.20
C GLN A 134 16.41 -2.90 -8.80
N MET A 135 15.26 -2.73 -8.13
CA MET A 135 15.02 -3.29 -6.80
C MET A 135 14.92 -4.82 -6.81
N PHE A 136 14.35 -5.39 -7.88
CA PHE A 136 14.13 -6.83 -8.01
C PHE A 136 15.13 -7.51 -8.94
N SER A 137 16.12 -6.78 -9.47
CA SER A 137 17.25 -7.38 -10.17
C SER A 137 18.21 -7.99 -9.17
N SER A 138 18.80 -9.11 -9.57
CA SER A 138 19.89 -9.75 -8.85
C SER A 138 21.12 -9.71 -9.72
N HIS A 139 22.16 -9.07 -9.22
CA HIS A 139 23.43 -9.01 -9.90
C HIS A 139 24.33 -10.08 -9.32
N HIS A 140 25.00 -10.82 -10.19
CA HIS A 140 26.01 -11.78 -9.81
C HIS A 140 27.33 -11.38 -10.49
N VAL A 141 28.44 -11.51 -9.78
CA VAL A 141 29.76 -11.45 -10.40
C VAL A 141 30.10 -12.83 -10.94
N LEU A 142 30.62 -12.88 -12.15
CA LEU A 142 31.15 -14.07 -12.79
C LEU A 142 32.67 -13.93 -12.84
N VAL A 143 33.36 -14.95 -12.32
CA VAL A 143 34.81 -15.06 -12.37
C VAL A 143 35.16 -16.41 -12.95
N ASP A 144 36.19 -16.47 -13.78
CA ASP A 144 36.67 -17.73 -14.34
C ASP A 144 37.04 -18.74 -13.24
N ILE A 145 36.71 -20.03 -13.44
CA ILE A 145 36.93 -21.08 -12.43
C ILE A 145 38.41 -21.17 -12.04
N GLU A 146 39.34 -21.07 -12.99
CA GLU A 146 40.78 -21.15 -12.71
C GLU A 146 41.24 -19.98 -11.86
N THR A 147 40.64 -18.81 -12.09
CA THR A 147 40.93 -17.59 -11.31
C THR A 147 40.46 -17.72 -9.87
N VAL A 148 39.25 -18.27 -9.63
CA VAL A 148 38.78 -18.52 -8.26
C VAL A 148 39.67 -19.54 -7.54
N LEU A 149 40.08 -20.61 -8.23
CA LEU A 149 40.97 -21.63 -7.65
C LEU A 149 42.40 -21.12 -7.39
N ALA A 150 42.88 -20.15 -8.17
CA ALA A 150 44.20 -19.56 -8.02
C ALA A 150 44.30 -18.58 -6.84
N HIS A 151 43.19 -17.93 -6.47
CA HIS A 151 43.12 -16.94 -5.41
C HIS A 151 42.36 -17.46 -4.19
N LYS A 152 43.07 -18.09 -3.24
CA LYS A 152 42.47 -18.69 -2.03
C LYS A 152 41.69 -17.69 -1.17
N GLU A 153 42.01 -16.42 -1.27
CA GLU A 153 41.30 -15.34 -0.59
C GLU A 153 39.85 -15.19 -1.08
N LEU A 154 39.52 -15.67 -2.28
CA LEU A 154 38.16 -15.69 -2.81
C LEU A 154 37.26 -16.74 -2.14
N ASP A 155 37.83 -17.72 -1.43
CA ASP A 155 37.07 -18.77 -0.70
C ASP A 155 36.20 -18.18 0.42
N GLN A 156 36.45 -16.92 0.82
CA GLN A 156 35.62 -16.21 1.80
C GLN A 156 34.22 -15.85 1.27
N PHE A 157 34.01 -15.89 -0.04
CA PHE A 157 32.73 -15.58 -0.67
C PHE A 157 31.98 -16.85 -1.07
N GLN A 158 30.65 -16.78 -1.12
CA GLN A 158 29.81 -17.90 -1.55
C GLN A 158 29.71 -17.95 -3.07
N TRP A 159 30.50 -18.84 -3.66
CA TRP A 159 30.49 -19.11 -5.09
C TRP A 159 29.62 -20.33 -5.43
N GLU A 160 28.84 -20.21 -6.49
CA GLU A 160 28.15 -21.30 -7.16
C GLU A 160 28.82 -21.53 -8.51
N GLN A 161 28.99 -22.78 -8.93
CA GLN A 161 29.57 -23.08 -10.23
C GLN A 161 28.49 -23.00 -11.32
N ASP A 162 28.78 -22.32 -12.42
CA ASP A 162 28.00 -22.38 -13.66
C ASP A 162 28.70 -23.31 -14.65
N GLU A 163 28.24 -24.56 -14.71
CA GLU A 163 28.84 -25.62 -15.52
C GLU A 163 28.81 -25.33 -17.03
N ALA A 164 27.86 -24.51 -17.51
CA ALA A 164 27.72 -24.23 -18.93
C ALA A 164 28.69 -23.14 -19.43
N ALA A 165 29.07 -22.21 -18.55
CA ALA A 165 29.91 -21.06 -18.88
C ALA A 165 31.35 -21.18 -18.36
N HIS A 166 31.72 -22.29 -17.71
CA HIS A 166 33.04 -22.48 -17.08
C HIS A 166 33.43 -21.34 -16.13
N CYS A 167 32.46 -20.74 -15.45
CA CYS A 167 32.68 -19.67 -14.49
C CYS A 167 32.07 -19.99 -13.12
N MET A 168 32.58 -19.32 -12.10
CA MET A 168 32.00 -19.25 -10.77
C MET A 168 31.16 -17.98 -10.69
N LYS A 169 29.93 -18.09 -10.19
CA LYS A 169 29.04 -16.97 -9.93
C LYS A 169 28.89 -16.73 -8.43
N ALA A 170 28.89 -15.49 -8.00
CA ALA A 170 28.57 -15.11 -6.62
C ALA A 170 27.65 -13.89 -6.62
N GLN A 171 26.80 -13.76 -5.61
CA GLN A 171 25.94 -12.58 -5.46
C GLN A 171 26.81 -11.32 -5.37
N GLN A 172 26.53 -10.31 -6.21
CA GLN A 172 27.28 -9.06 -6.19
C GLN A 172 27.04 -8.33 -4.87
N THR A 173 28.13 -7.97 -4.20
CA THR A 173 28.16 -7.17 -2.97
C THR A 173 29.31 -6.17 -3.07
N ASP A 174 29.27 -5.08 -2.29
CA ASP A 174 30.38 -4.10 -2.28
C ASP A 174 31.72 -4.75 -1.87
N GLN A 175 31.68 -5.77 -1.00
CA GLN A 175 32.87 -6.48 -0.54
C GLN A 175 33.53 -7.30 -1.64
N ILE A 176 32.76 -8.09 -2.38
CA ILE A 176 33.33 -8.90 -3.47
C ILE A 176 33.81 -8.02 -4.62
N GLU A 177 33.10 -6.95 -4.95
CA GLU A 177 33.54 -5.98 -5.96
C GLU A 177 34.83 -5.27 -5.59
N ALA A 178 34.93 -4.76 -4.35
CA ALA A 178 36.13 -4.08 -3.88
C ALA A 178 37.33 -5.02 -3.91
N PHE A 179 37.13 -6.27 -3.47
CA PHE A 179 38.17 -7.29 -3.48
C PHE A 179 38.68 -7.58 -4.89
N LEU A 180 37.77 -7.83 -5.84
CA LEU A 180 38.12 -8.13 -7.23
C LEU A 180 38.88 -6.96 -7.88
N LYS A 181 38.43 -5.71 -7.63
CA LYS A 181 39.10 -4.49 -8.13
C LYS A 181 40.49 -4.29 -7.52
N GLU A 182 40.63 -4.47 -6.21
CA GLU A 182 41.89 -4.30 -5.49
C GLU A 182 42.97 -5.29 -5.97
N HIS A 183 42.56 -6.53 -6.27
CA HIS A 183 43.46 -7.60 -6.71
C HIS A 183 43.61 -7.68 -8.24
N GLY A 184 42.98 -6.76 -9.00
CA GLY A 184 43.07 -6.72 -10.46
C GLY A 184 42.45 -7.94 -11.16
N ILE A 185 41.50 -8.60 -10.50
CA ILE A 185 40.85 -9.81 -10.99
C ILE A 185 39.78 -9.44 -12.02
N GLN A 186 39.83 -10.04 -13.20
CA GLN A 186 38.82 -9.83 -14.25
C GLN A 186 37.51 -10.52 -13.84
N TYR A 187 36.40 -9.79 -13.97
CA TYR A 187 35.07 -10.31 -13.66
C TYR A 187 34.02 -9.71 -14.60
N GLU A 188 32.94 -10.45 -14.83
CA GLU A 188 31.75 -9.96 -15.52
C GLU A 188 30.59 -9.79 -14.53
N VAL A 189 29.65 -8.86 -14.80
CA VAL A 189 28.45 -8.71 -13.98
C VAL A 189 27.25 -9.23 -14.75
N LEU A 190 26.65 -10.29 -14.24
CA LEU A 190 25.44 -10.89 -14.76
C LEU A 190 24.22 -10.40 -14.00
N THR A 191 23.41 -9.57 -14.65
CA THR A 191 22.13 -9.14 -14.11
C THR A 191 21.07 -10.20 -14.44
N HIS A 192 20.70 -11.01 -13.47
CA HIS A 192 19.52 -11.86 -13.55
C HIS A 192 18.30 -11.11 -13.04
N SER A 193 17.20 -11.12 -13.79
CA SER A 193 15.89 -10.79 -13.26
C SER A 193 15.35 -11.99 -12.46
N GLY A 194 15.90 -12.22 -11.26
CA GLY A 194 15.37 -13.16 -10.27
C GLY A 194 16.41 -13.97 -9.49
N SER A 195 16.77 -13.53 -8.29
CA SER A 195 17.47 -14.34 -7.26
C SER A 195 16.50 -14.83 -6.18
N GLN A 196 16.68 -16.06 -5.69
CA GLN A 196 15.86 -16.62 -4.62
C GLN A 196 16.25 -16.07 -3.25
N THR A 197 15.49 -15.10 -2.73
CA THR A 197 15.44 -14.79 -1.29
C THR A 197 13.98 -14.67 -0.81
N GLU A 198 13.83 -14.91 0.51
CA GLU A 198 12.66 -14.91 1.42
C GLU A 198 11.25 -14.96 0.79
N ALA A 199 10.34 -15.77 1.36
CA ALA A 199 8.98 -15.95 0.82
C ALA A 199 8.22 -14.62 0.58
N GLY A 200 8.48 -13.58 1.37
CA GLY A 200 7.96 -12.22 1.18
C GLY A 200 8.48 -11.53 -0.10
N ASP A 201 9.78 -11.64 -0.37
CA ASP A 201 10.42 -11.11 -1.57
C ASP A 201 10.01 -11.89 -2.83
N ALA A 202 9.81 -13.21 -2.72
CA ALA A 202 9.30 -14.01 -3.84
C ALA A 202 7.89 -13.55 -4.28
N ARG A 203 6.99 -13.27 -3.33
CA ARG A 203 5.64 -12.76 -3.63
C ARG A 203 5.68 -11.37 -4.26
N LYS A 204 6.46 -10.44 -3.69
CA LYS A 204 6.61 -9.09 -4.24
C LYS A 204 7.19 -9.12 -5.66
N ARG A 205 8.19 -9.96 -5.91
CA ARG A 205 8.74 -10.17 -7.27
C ARG A 205 7.69 -10.69 -8.25
N ALA A 206 6.89 -11.68 -7.87
CA ALA A 206 5.82 -12.19 -8.72
C ALA A 206 4.74 -11.13 -9.02
N GLN A 207 4.38 -10.32 -8.02
CA GLN A 207 3.47 -9.19 -8.18
C GLN A 207 4.04 -8.11 -9.09
N PHE A 208 5.31 -7.74 -8.90
CA PHE A 208 6.01 -6.79 -9.77
C PHE A 208 6.09 -7.29 -11.21
N ALA A 209 6.42 -8.57 -11.42
CA ALA A 209 6.43 -9.18 -12.74
C ALA A 209 5.04 -9.12 -13.42
N ALA A 210 3.95 -9.24 -12.64
CA ALA A 210 2.60 -9.04 -13.15
C ALA A 210 2.33 -7.59 -13.56
N VAL A 211 2.81 -6.61 -12.79
CA VAL A 211 2.74 -5.18 -13.15
C VAL A 211 3.48 -4.93 -14.46
N LYS A 212 4.71 -5.44 -14.62
CA LYS A 212 5.46 -5.29 -15.87
C LYS A 212 4.72 -5.88 -17.07
N ARG A 213 4.24 -7.12 -16.94
CA ARG A 213 3.49 -7.78 -18.03
C ARG A 213 2.26 -6.97 -18.42
N TRP A 214 1.51 -6.44 -17.46
CA TRP A 214 0.40 -5.55 -17.72
C TRP A 214 0.84 -4.25 -18.40
N PHE A 215 1.86 -3.59 -17.88
CA PHE A 215 2.32 -2.32 -18.43
C PHE A 215 2.76 -2.48 -19.89
N ASP A 216 3.62 -3.46 -20.18
CA ASP A 216 4.23 -3.63 -21.50
C ASP A 216 3.26 -4.25 -22.53
N ASN A 217 2.41 -5.20 -22.11
CA ASN A 217 1.62 -6.01 -23.04
C ASN A 217 0.13 -5.69 -23.05
N ASP A 218 -0.39 -4.98 -22.05
CA ASP A 218 -1.79 -4.56 -21.98
C ASP A 218 -1.86 -3.04 -22.10
N TRP A 219 -1.45 -2.31 -21.04
CA TRP A 219 -1.59 -0.85 -20.96
C TRP A 219 -0.91 -0.11 -22.12
N MET A 220 0.37 -0.36 -22.40
CA MET A 220 1.09 0.35 -23.45
C MET A 220 0.62 0.01 -24.88
N ARG A 221 -0.14 -1.08 -25.06
CA ARG A 221 -0.71 -1.48 -26.36
C ARG A 221 -2.07 -0.84 -26.64
N ILE A 222 -2.74 -0.30 -25.63
CA ILE A 222 -3.99 0.44 -25.81
C ILE A 222 -3.69 1.71 -26.63
N GLU A 223 -4.54 1.98 -27.62
CA GLU A 223 -4.42 3.18 -28.46
C GLU A 223 -4.31 4.45 -27.58
N PRO A 224 -3.39 5.38 -27.89
CA PRO A 224 -3.18 6.58 -27.07
C PRO A 224 -4.46 7.34 -26.71
N LYS A 225 -5.38 7.53 -27.67
CA LYS A 225 -6.66 8.22 -27.42
C LYS A 225 -7.53 7.49 -26.39
N LEU A 226 -7.61 6.16 -26.50
CA LEU A 226 -8.39 5.35 -25.57
C LEU A 226 -7.78 5.39 -24.16
N ARG A 227 -6.44 5.39 -24.03
CA ARG A 227 -5.79 5.60 -22.74
C ARG A 227 -6.14 6.95 -22.14
N THR A 228 -6.09 8.02 -22.92
CA THR A 228 -6.49 9.36 -22.45
C THR A 228 -7.92 9.34 -21.89
N SER A 229 -8.88 8.74 -22.58
CA SER A 229 -10.26 8.63 -22.08
C SER A 229 -10.37 7.79 -20.80
N ILE A 230 -9.61 6.70 -20.67
CA ILE A 230 -9.57 5.91 -19.43
C ILE A 230 -9.02 6.75 -18.27
N VAL A 231 -7.94 7.51 -18.51
CA VAL A 231 -7.29 8.37 -17.51
C VAL A 231 -8.22 9.52 -17.10
N GLU A 232 -8.92 10.15 -18.04
CA GLU A 232 -9.89 11.22 -17.75
C GLU A 232 -10.98 10.73 -16.79
N GLY A 233 -11.52 9.52 -17.01
CA GLY A 233 -12.58 8.95 -16.18
C GLY A 233 -12.22 8.77 -14.70
N ILE A 234 -10.94 8.62 -14.37
CA ILE A 234 -10.45 8.52 -12.99
C ILE A 234 -9.90 9.86 -12.47
N SER A 235 -9.34 10.69 -13.35
CA SER A 235 -8.64 11.93 -12.97
C SER A 235 -9.57 12.97 -12.40
N VAL A 236 -10.84 13.04 -12.84
CA VAL A 236 -11.81 14.04 -12.34
C VAL A 236 -12.03 13.93 -10.83
N PHE A 237 -12.03 12.71 -10.29
CA PHE A 237 -12.14 12.51 -8.83
C PHE A 237 -10.78 12.64 -8.15
N LEU A 238 -9.75 12.03 -8.74
CA LEU A 238 -8.45 11.94 -8.09
C LEU A 238 -7.69 13.28 -8.08
N SER A 239 -8.00 14.22 -8.97
CA SER A 239 -7.37 15.55 -8.99
C SER A 239 -7.62 16.33 -7.70
N LEU A 240 -8.73 16.05 -7.00
CA LEU A 240 -9.05 16.65 -5.70
C LEU A 240 -7.94 16.41 -4.66
N PHE A 241 -7.22 15.29 -4.77
CA PHE A 241 -6.11 14.94 -3.88
C PHE A 241 -4.78 15.59 -4.29
N ASP A 242 -4.79 16.44 -5.31
CA ASP A 242 -3.63 17.23 -5.74
C ASP A 242 -3.91 18.74 -5.71
N ASP A 243 -5.07 19.17 -6.19
CA ASP A 243 -5.43 20.59 -6.34
C ASP A 243 -5.89 21.27 -5.03
N ASP A 244 -6.41 20.51 -4.06
CA ASP A 244 -6.71 20.99 -2.71
C ASP A 244 -5.64 20.49 -1.70
N PRO A 245 -4.74 21.38 -1.23
CA PRO A 245 -3.71 21.02 -0.27
C PRO A 245 -4.24 20.44 1.04
N SER A 246 -5.44 20.85 1.47
CA SER A 246 -6.05 20.39 2.72
C SER A 246 -6.59 18.97 2.58
N VAL A 247 -7.18 18.66 1.42
CA VAL A 247 -7.58 17.29 1.07
C VAL A 247 -6.35 16.41 0.95
N LYS A 248 -5.32 16.84 0.21
CA LYS A 248 -4.07 16.10 0.05
C LYS A 248 -3.41 15.83 1.40
N GLN A 249 -3.30 16.83 2.26
CA GLN A 249 -2.70 16.69 3.58
C GLN A 249 -3.49 15.71 4.46
N THR A 250 -4.82 15.78 4.44
CA THR A 250 -5.68 14.93 5.28
C THR A 250 -5.73 13.49 4.80
N PHE A 251 -5.86 13.27 3.49
CA PHE A 251 -6.15 11.95 2.92
C PHE A 251 -4.98 11.28 2.19
N CYS A 252 -3.90 12.01 1.92
CA CYS A 252 -2.65 11.47 1.37
C CYS A 252 -1.46 11.77 2.29
N PRO A 253 -1.55 11.48 3.61
CA PRO A 253 -0.41 11.68 4.49
C PRO A 253 0.78 10.81 4.07
N PRO A 254 2.02 11.25 4.33
CA PRO A 254 3.20 10.43 4.07
C PRO A 254 3.17 9.16 4.95
N LYS A 255 3.86 8.10 4.51
CA LYS A 255 3.89 6.79 5.22
C LYS A 255 4.31 6.95 6.68
N GLU A 256 5.24 7.87 6.92
CA GLU A 256 5.78 8.23 8.22
C GLU A 256 4.69 8.64 9.22
N ALA A 257 3.55 9.16 8.77
CA ALA A 257 2.44 9.52 9.65
C ALA A 257 1.92 8.32 10.48
N TYR A 258 2.06 7.10 9.96
CA TYR A 258 1.64 5.85 10.59
C TYR A 258 2.77 5.15 11.38
N ASP A 259 3.98 5.71 11.39
CA ASP A 259 5.13 5.17 12.10
C ASP A 259 5.26 5.84 13.47
N ALA A 260 5.17 5.05 14.54
CA ALA A 260 5.16 5.54 15.91
C ALA A 260 6.46 6.25 16.32
N GLU A 261 7.60 5.85 15.75
CA GLU A 261 8.90 6.44 16.06
C GLU A 261 9.14 7.67 15.19
N LYS A 262 8.89 7.58 13.88
CA LYS A 262 9.12 8.70 12.94
C LYS A 262 8.12 9.85 13.14
N ASN A 263 6.92 9.57 13.65
CA ASN A 263 5.89 10.57 13.93
C ASN A 263 5.66 10.80 15.43
N LYS A 264 6.65 10.49 16.28
CA LYS A 264 6.57 10.66 17.74
C LYS A 264 6.25 12.09 18.18
N ASN A 265 6.70 13.08 17.41
CA ASN A 265 6.45 14.51 17.65
C ASN A 265 5.17 15.03 16.97
N GLY A 266 4.40 14.18 16.30
CA GLY A 266 3.17 14.56 15.59
C GLY A 266 3.38 15.41 14.34
N LYS A 267 4.62 15.54 13.82
CA LYS A 267 4.96 16.38 12.66
C LYS A 267 4.07 16.10 11.44
N TYR A 268 3.65 14.85 11.24
CA TYR A 268 2.88 14.44 10.08
C TYR A 268 1.36 14.41 10.34
N GLY A 269 0.91 14.93 11.49
CA GLY A 269 -0.47 14.82 11.97
C GLY A 269 -0.72 13.51 12.72
N ARG A 270 -1.92 13.35 13.27
CA ARG A 270 -2.32 12.17 14.04
C ARG A 270 -3.01 11.15 13.12
N PRO A 271 -2.47 9.94 12.92
CA PRO A 271 -3.15 8.94 12.11
C PRO A 271 -4.49 8.57 12.73
N LEU A 272 -5.52 8.44 11.90
CA LEU A 272 -6.81 7.89 12.32
C LEU A 272 -6.55 6.48 12.87
N PRO A 273 -6.96 6.17 14.11
CA PRO A 273 -6.77 4.84 14.67
C PRO A 273 -7.42 3.79 13.78
N GLN A 274 -6.74 2.66 13.60
CA GLN A 274 -7.38 1.52 12.94
C GLN A 274 -8.61 1.11 13.76
N PHE A 275 -9.72 0.86 13.07
CA PHE A 275 -10.92 0.24 13.65
C PHE A 275 -10.63 -1.25 13.91
N ALA A 276 -9.65 -1.55 14.75
CA ALA A 276 -9.46 -2.90 15.23
C ALA A 276 -10.75 -3.27 16.01
N PRO A 277 -11.30 -4.47 15.81
CA PRO A 277 -12.25 -4.98 16.78
C PRO A 277 -11.48 -5.07 18.10
N ARG A 278 -11.76 -4.17 19.04
CA ARG A 278 -11.49 -4.42 20.46
C ARG A 278 -12.44 -5.53 20.92
N TRP A 279 -12.31 -6.71 20.33
CA TRP A 279 -12.83 -7.95 20.89
C TRP A 279 -11.85 -8.33 22.00
N PRO A 280 -12.29 -8.62 23.23
CA PRO A 280 -11.36 -8.99 24.28
C PRO A 280 -10.54 -10.21 23.84
N PRO A 281 -9.29 -10.37 24.32
CA PRO A 281 -8.58 -11.64 24.14
C PRO A 281 -9.52 -12.75 24.60
N LYS A 282 -9.57 -13.87 23.86
CA LYS A 282 -10.32 -15.07 24.25
C LYS A 282 -9.76 -15.60 25.57
N THR A 283 -10.08 -14.97 26.70
CA THR A 283 -10.02 -15.62 28.00
C THR A 283 -11.14 -16.65 27.96
N GLY A 284 -10.76 -17.93 28.03
CA GLY A 284 -11.63 -19.09 27.91
C GLY A 284 -12.67 -19.17 29.03
N HIS A 285 -13.65 -18.29 29.02
CA HIS A 285 -14.88 -18.45 29.77
C HIS A 285 -15.90 -19.15 28.87
N ARG A 286 -16.02 -20.46 29.11
CA ARG A 286 -17.23 -21.22 28.74
C ARG A 286 -18.42 -20.44 29.28
N TRP A 287 -19.40 -20.21 28.40
CA TRP A 287 -20.73 -19.79 28.80
C TRP A 287 -21.25 -20.77 29.87
N PRO A 288 -21.76 -20.30 31.03
CA PRO A 288 -22.46 -21.19 31.93
C PRO A 288 -23.75 -21.62 31.24
N ALA A 289 -23.90 -22.93 31.06
CA ALA A 289 -25.15 -23.52 30.63
C ALA A 289 -26.25 -23.07 31.59
N GLU A 290 -27.28 -22.42 31.06
CA GLU A 290 -28.49 -22.07 31.79
C GLU A 290 -29.14 -23.35 32.33
N ASN A 291 -28.95 -23.61 33.62
CA ASN A 291 -29.83 -24.49 34.38
C ASN A 291 -31.15 -23.76 34.58
N ARG A 292 -32.16 -24.05 33.74
CA ARG A 292 -33.56 -23.82 34.12
C ARG A 292 -33.90 -24.74 35.30
N PRO A 293 -34.44 -24.24 36.42
CA PRO A 293 -35.22 -25.09 37.29
C PRO A 293 -36.61 -25.24 36.69
N MET A 294 -37.07 -26.48 36.54
CA MET A 294 -38.50 -26.76 36.50
C MET A 294 -39.10 -26.35 37.85
N ARG A 295 -40.02 -25.38 37.83
CA ARG A 295 -41.30 -25.37 38.54
C ARG A 295 -42.11 -24.15 38.11
#